data_AF-A0A1M5L341-F1
#
_entry.id   AF-A0A1M5L341-F1
#
_cell.length_a   1.000
_cell.length_b   1.000
_cell.length_c   1.000
_cell.angle_alpha   90.00
_cell.angle_beta   90.00
_cell.angle_gamma   90.00
#
_symmetry.space_group_name_H-M   'P 1'
#
loop_
_entity.id
_entity.type
_entity.pdbx_description
1 polymer ?
#
loop_
_entity_poly.entity_id
_entity_poly.type
_entity_poly.pdbx_seq_one_letter_code
_entity_poly.pdbx_strand_id
1 'polypeptide(L)'
;MKNSFAKKFVKVSSWSRGAAIGSILVAFCLGVVVGCDDSSSASAENSEPAALSSAEKQGRSSSSSVSSAGSETLSSSSRCAGASEECDEAISSDGNAESNGSSRSSSSEKKTESSSSEKLSEASSSSADKVDCSTFLELEKKHDKWNWYVPKECRFNPDIDYGSMTDSRDGQVYRTVKIGSQVWMAENLNYAYTGVKFNYRDDNSDKDYSSDSSSWCYLNVLGNCAGTGRLYTWAAAIDSVKLANDAENPLDCGYGKNCSLPARVQGICPEGWHLPTAAEWDTLFTTVGGKSTAGNILKSQTGWCCDANGDDAYGFSALPVGFRHQSGYFDHFRDHAYFWSGDATLLVEKAGSMSLIAKDEYAYRSGSYKFFAYSVRCVKDSE
;
A
#
# COMPACT_ATOMS: atom_id res chain seq x y z
N MET A 1 -56.24 31.21 3.16
CA MET A 1 -57.29 31.00 4.19
C MET A 1 -56.59 30.70 5.52
N LYS A 2 -57.23 30.94 6.69
CA LYS A 2 -56.62 30.67 8.00
C LYS A 2 -57.00 29.26 8.50
N ASN A 3 -56.03 28.54 9.06
CA ASN A 3 -56.11 27.52 10.14
C ASN A 3 -54.71 26.84 10.20
N SER A 4 -53.88 26.88 11.25
CA SER A 4 -54.03 26.86 12.72
C SER A 4 -53.83 25.47 13.34
N PHE A 5 -52.59 25.22 13.77
CA PHE A 5 -52.10 24.36 14.86
C PHE A 5 -53.00 23.25 15.46
N ALA A 6 -52.41 22.05 15.56
CA ALA A 6 -52.43 21.26 16.79
C ALA A 6 -51.16 20.38 16.90
N LYS A 7 -50.31 20.60 17.92
CA LYS A 7 -49.27 19.64 18.34
C LYS A 7 -49.82 18.76 19.46
N LYS A 8 -49.67 17.44 19.39
CA LYS A 8 -49.92 16.54 20.52
C LYS A 8 -48.63 16.31 21.32
N PHE A 9 -48.62 16.74 22.58
CA PHE A 9 -47.68 16.24 23.58
C PHE A 9 -48.21 14.92 24.15
N VAL A 10 -47.32 13.96 24.41
CA VAL A 10 -47.59 12.81 25.30
C VAL A 10 -47.00 13.13 26.67
N LYS A 11 -47.72 12.74 27.73
CA LYS A 11 -47.49 13.22 29.10
C LYS A 11 -46.71 12.18 29.91
N VAL A 12 -45.62 12.61 30.55
CA VAL A 12 -44.87 11.80 31.52
C VAL A 12 -45.72 11.56 32.77
N SER A 13 -45.73 10.32 33.27
CA SER A 13 -46.32 9.95 34.56
C SER A 13 -45.26 9.36 35.48
N SER A 14 -44.95 10.06 36.58
CA SER A 14 -44.07 9.57 37.62
C SER A 14 -44.79 8.63 38.58
N TRP A 15 -44.07 7.62 39.09
CA TRP A 15 -44.37 7.03 40.40
C TRP A 15 -43.07 6.82 41.19
N SER A 16 -43.18 6.55 42.50
CA SER A 16 -42.13 6.91 43.45
C SER A 16 -42.07 6.01 44.69
N ARG A 17 -40.87 6.00 45.32
CA ARG A 17 -40.51 5.44 46.64
C ARG A 17 -40.20 3.94 46.66
N GLY A 18 -39.18 3.58 47.44
CA GLY A 18 -38.75 2.19 47.65
C GLY A 18 -37.23 2.09 47.85
N ALA A 19 -36.71 2.58 48.98
CA ALA A 19 -35.30 2.42 49.34
C ALA A 19 -35.12 1.29 50.35
N ALA A 20 -34.14 0.41 50.12
CA ALA A 20 -33.68 -0.59 51.07
C ALA A 20 -32.17 -0.81 50.86
N ILE A 21 -31.43 -0.96 51.96
CA ILE A 21 -29.98 -1.18 51.98
C ILE A 21 -29.74 -2.67 52.25
N GLY A 22 -28.87 -3.31 51.46
CA GLY A 22 -28.55 -4.74 51.61
C GLY A 22 -27.12 -5.03 51.16
N SER A 23 -26.19 -5.07 52.11
CA SER A 23 -24.79 -5.42 51.86
C SER A 23 -24.65 -6.91 51.57
N ILE A 24 -23.90 -7.28 50.52
CA ILE A 24 -23.45 -8.66 50.27
C ILE A 24 -21.93 -8.67 50.20
N LEU A 25 -21.32 -9.70 50.77
CA LEU A 25 -19.89 -9.75 51.09
C LEU A 25 -19.00 -10.04 49.87
N VAL A 26 -17.81 -9.43 49.86
CA VAL A 26 -16.66 -9.90 49.07
C VAL A 26 -16.07 -11.13 49.77
N ALA A 27 -16.09 -12.28 49.09
CA ALA A 27 -15.44 -13.49 49.56
C ALA A 27 -14.04 -13.62 48.95
N PHE A 28 -13.01 -13.45 49.77
CA PHE A 28 -11.62 -13.78 49.41
C PHE A 28 -11.44 -15.31 49.46
N CYS A 29 -10.83 -15.90 48.43
CA CYS A 29 -10.24 -17.23 48.49
C CYS A 29 -8.74 -17.12 48.22
N LEU A 30 -7.93 -17.39 49.26
CA LEU A 30 -6.48 -17.51 49.20
C LEU A 30 -6.08 -18.96 49.50
N GLY A 31 -5.07 -19.46 48.80
CA GLY A 31 -4.40 -20.73 49.12
C GLY A 31 -4.05 -21.55 47.86
N VAL A 32 -2.96 -22.33 47.85
CA VAL A 32 -1.79 -22.44 48.75
C VAL A 32 -0.54 -22.69 47.89
N VAL A 33 0.64 -22.39 48.42
CA VAL A 33 1.94 -22.47 47.72
C VAL A 33 2.44 -23.91 47.49
N VAL A 34 3.21 -24.04 46.41
CA VAL A 34 4.08 -25.14 45.96
C VAL A 34 4.65 -26.05 47.07
N GLY A 35 4.70 -27.36 46.77
CA GLY A 35 5.61 -28.31 47.41
C GLY A 35 5.79 -29.57 46.55
N CYS A 36 6.96 -29.74 45.93
CA CYS A 36 7.42 -30.97 45.27
C CYS A 36 8.92 -31.10 45.54
N ASP A 37 9.38 -32.30 45.89
CA ASP A 37 10.71 -32.56 46.45
C ASP A 37 11.37 -33.79 45.79
N ASP A 38 12.62 -34.08 46.16
CA ASP A 38 13.63 -34.84 45.39
C ASP A 38 13.28 -36.20 44.71
N SER A 39 13.68 -36.28 43.43
CA SER A 39 14.56 -37.30 42.81
C SER A 39 14.56 -38.79 43.24
N SER A 40 14.35 -39.72 42.27
CA SER A 40 15.36 -40.77 41.90
C SER A 40 14.96 -41.82 40.83
N SER A 41 16.00 -42.35 40.17
CA SER A 41 16.17 -43.63 39.41
C SER A 41 15.35 -43.96 38.14
N ALA A 42 16.06 -44.01 37.00
CA ALA A 42 16.09 -45.15 36.06
C ALA A 42 17.35 -45.11 35.16
N SER A 43 17.87 -46.28 34.76
CA SER A 43 19.20 -46.49 34.15
C SER A 43 19.28 -46.34 32.62
N ALA A 44 20.46 -45.95 32.10
CA ALA A 44 20.99 -46.34 30.79
C ALA A 44 22.55 -46.28 30.81
N GLU A 45 23.22 -47.00 29.91
CA GLU A 45 24.67 -47.30 30.01
C GLU A 45 25.55 -46.54 29.00
N ASN A 46 26.86 -46.44 29.33
CA ASN A 46 28.04 -46.40 28.42
C ASN A 46 28.16 -45.23 27.40
N SER A 47 29.34 -44.68 27.09
CA SER A 47 30.72 -44.98 27.54
C SER A 47 31.65 -43.77 27.29
N GLU A 48 32.68 -43.61 28.13
CA GLU A 48 33.81 -42.68 27.94
C GLU A 48 34.93 -43.35 27.09
N PRO A 49 35.98 -42.63 26.58
CA PRO A 49 37.10 -42.29 27.48
C PRO A 49 37.94 -41.02 27.13
N ALA A 50 38.85 -40.70 28.08
CA ALA A 50 40.20 -40.14 27.86
C ALA A 50 40.37 -38.62 27.66
N ALA A 51 40.28 -37.93 28.79
CA ALA A 51 40.93 -36.67 29.15
C ALA A 51 42.41 -36.46 28.72
N LEU A 52 42.78 -35.18 28.51
CA LEU A 52 44.10 -34.52 28.64
C LEU A 52 43.82 -32.98 28.65
N SER A 53 44.48 -32.09 29.42
CA SER A 53 45.34 -32.26 30.61
C SER A 53 45.53 -30.93 31.38
N SER A 54 45.51 -31.00 32.71
CA SER A 54 46.42 -30.30 33.64
C SER A 54 46.64 -28.77 33.65
N ALA A 55 46.51 -28.24 34.87
CA ALA A 55 47.36 -27.21 35.51
C ALA A 55 47.15 -25.71 35.21
N GLU A 56 46.40 -25.05 36.09
CA GLU A 56 46.60 -23.63 36.44
C GLU A 56 47.99 -23.40 37.08
N LYS A 57 48.46 -22.14 37.04
CA LYS A 57 49.37 -21.62 38.07
C LYS A 57 49.05 -20.16 38.41
N GLN A 58 49.28 -19.80 39.68
CA GLN A 58 48.65 -18.66 40.36
C GLN A 58 49.46 -17.34 40.22
N GLY A 59 48.77 -16.20 40.37
CA GLY A 59 49.39 -14.88 40.51
C GLY A 59 48.42 -13.78 41.00
N ARG A 60 48.27 -13.62 42.32
CA ARG A 60 47.62 -12.44 42.95
C ARG A 60 48.63 -11.25 42.96
N SER A 61 48.28 -9.97 43.14
CA SER A 61 47.07 -9.24 43.60
C SER A 61 47.06 -7.85 42.88
N SER A 62 46.12 -6.88 42.99
CA SER A 62 44.89 -6.60 43.78
C SER A 62 44.06 -5.56 42.95
N SER A 63 43.12 -4.70 43.40
CA SER A 63 42.56 -4.28 44.69
C SER A 63 41.13 -3.67 44.56
N SER A 64 40.51 -3.36 45.70
CA SER A 64 39.52 -2.28 45.93
C SER A 64 38.47 -1.92 44.85
N SER A 65 37.26 -2.47 45.02
CA SER A 65 35.95 -1.77 45.01
C SER A 65 35.64 -0.69 43.97
N VAL A 66 34.60 -0.93 43.16
CA VAL A 66 33.84 0.10 42.42
C VAL A 66 32.34 -0.04 42.74
N SER A 67 31.64 1.10 42.88
CA SER A 67 30.24 1.17 43.30
C SER A 67 29.33 1.71 42.20
N SER A 68 28.09 1.20 42.14
CA SER A 68 26.87 1.82 41.57
C SER A 68 26.87 2.21 40.08
N ALA A 69 25.75 1.92 39.41
CA ALA A 69 25.56 2.19 37.98
C ALA A 69 25.09 3.62 37.67
N GLY A 70 25.43 4.10 36.48
CA GLY A 70 24.91 5.33 35.86
C GLY A 70 25.61 5.54 34.52
N SER A 71 24.86 5.46 33.41
CA SER A 71 25.42 5.56 32.07
C SER A 71 24.54 6.45 31.19
N GLU A 72 24.95 7.70 31.00
CA GLU A 72 24.46 8.54 29.92
C GLU A 72 25.46 8.53 28.75
N THR A 73 24.96 8.26 27.55
CA THR A 73 25.50 8.80 26.29
C THR A 73 24.29 9.14 25.40
N LEU A 74 23.91 10.41 25.33
CA LEU A 74 24.48 11.50 24.53
C LEU A 74 24.09 11.44 23.05
N SER A 75 23.26 12.42 22.68
CA SER A 75 22.86 12.73 21.30
C SER A 75 24.01 13.37 20.51
N SER A 76 24.06 13.10 19.21
CA SER A 76 24.73 13.96 18.22
C SER A 76 23.77 14.24 17.06
N SER A 77 23.23 15.45 17.01
CA SER A 77 22.43 15.94 15.88
C SER A 77 23.32 16.71 14.90
N SER A 78 23.28 16.35 13.62
CA SER A 78 23.89 17.12 12.54
C SER A 78 22.82 17.95 11.83
N ARG A 79 22.89 19.28 12.01
CA ARG A 79 22.14 20.24 11.20
C ARG A 79 22.93 20.53 9.92
N CYS A 80 22.23 20.60 8.79
CA CYS A 80 22.69 21.38 7.63
C CYS A 80 21.68 22.51 7.42
N ALA A 81 22.16 23.75 7.30
CA ALA A 81 21.33 24.93 7.14
C ALA A 81 22.03 25.97 6.26
N GLY A 82 21.26 26.60 5.37
CA GLY A 82 21.59 27.90 4.77
C GLY A 82 22.77 27.95 3.80
N ALA A 83 22.46 27.90 2.51
CA ALA A 83 23.15 28.73 1.52
C ALA A 83 22.05 29.38 0.66
N SER A 84 22.04 30.70 0.61
CA SER A 84 21.07 31.51 -0.15
C SER A 84 21.84 32.59 -0.89
N GLU A 85 21.81 32.55 -2.22
CA GLU A 85 22.35 33.59 -3.10
C GLU A 85 21.28 33.95 -4.14
N GLU A 86 21.34 35.18 -4.64
CA GLU A 86 20.22 35.84 -5.33
C GLU A 86 20.10 35.49 -6.82
N CYS A 87 18.91 35.71 -7.39
CA CYS A 87 18.76 36.01 -8.81
C CYS A 87 17.60 37.01 -9.01
N ASP A 88 17.95 38.22 -9.46
CA ASP A 88 17.05 39.33 -9.75
C ASP A 88 17.46 39.98 -11.09
N GLU A 89 16.49 40.47 -11.87
CA GLU A 89 16.62 41.33 -13.07
C GLU A 89 17.46 40.76 -14.25
N ALA A 90 17.09 40.91 -15.54
CA ALA A 90 15.94 41.51 -16.23
C ALA A 90 15.66 40.65 -17.50
N ILE A 91 14.68 40.85 -18.39
CA ILE A 91 14.11 42.07 -18.99
C ILE A 91 12.63 41.85 -19.32
N SER A 92 11.82 42.91 -19.17
CA SER A 92 10.45 43.01 -19.70
C SER A 92 10.36 44.00 -20.87
N SER A 93 9.44 43.74 -21.81
CA SER A 93 8.84 44.77 -22.68
C SER A 93 7.55 44.26 -23.35
N ASP A 94 6.58 45.17 -23.52
CA ASP A 94 5.21 44.91 -23.99
C ASP A 94 5.07 44.85 -25.53
N GLY A 95 3.86 44.60 -26.05
CA GLY A 95 3.63 44.54 -27.52
C GLY A 95 2.21 44.86 -28.02
N ASN A 96 1.18 44.14 -27.55
CA ASN A 96 -0.25 44.39 -27.80
C ASN A 96 -0.77 44.24 -29.27
N ALA A 97 -2.09 44.41 -29.44
CA ALA A 97 -2.87 44.71 -30.65
C ALA A 97 -3.44 43.56 -31.53
N GLU A 98 -4.76 43.46 -31.42
CA GLU A 98 -5.81 42.84 -32.25
C GLU A 98 -5.66 43.11 -33.79
N SER A 99 -6.30 42.40 -34.73
CA SER A 99 -7.76 42.17 -34.82
C SER A 99 -8.20 41.39 -36.08
N ASN A 100 -9.41 40.80 -36.02
CA ASN A 100 -10.41 40.55 -37.09
C ASN A 100 -10.04 39.86 -38.44
N GLY A 101 -10.98 39.09 -39.01
CA GLY A 101 -10.79 38.55 -40.38
C GLY A 101 -11.71 37.45 -40.94
N SER A 102 -12.75 37.05 -40.21
CA SER A 102 -14.09 36.65 -40.72
C SER A 102 -14.27 35.81 -42.01
N SER A 103 -14.83 34.61 -41.81
CA SER A 103 -15.95 34.00 -42.57
C SER A 103 -15.73 33.43 -43.99
N ARG A 104 -16.19 32.17 -44.19
CA ARG A 104 -17.15 31.65 -45.20
C ARG A 104 -16.92 30.13 -45.39
N SER A 105 -17.76 29.22 -44.89
CA SER A 105 -19.18 28.92 -45.18
C SER A 105 -19.41 27.99 -46.39
N SER A 106 -19.65 26.71 -46.10
CA SER A 106 -20.64 25.80 -46.72
C SER A 106 -20.82 25.70 -48.25
N SER A 107 -20.74 24.46 -48.77
CA SER A 107 -21.79 23.90 -49.65
C SER A 107 -21.74 22.37 -49.72
N SER A 108 -22.90 21.73 -49.92
CA SER A 108 -23.14 20.29 -49.76
C SER A 108 -23.01 19.46 -51.05
N GLU A 109 -22.95 18.13 -50.86
CA GLU A 109 -23.52 17.07 -51.72
C GLU A 109 -23.08 16.89 -53.20
N LYS A 110 -22.59 15.68 -53.50
CA LYS A 110 -23.43 14.70 -54.22
C LYS A 110 -22.96 13.24 -54.06
N LYS A 111 -23.91 12.31 -54.24
CA LYS A 111 -23.64 10.85 -54.34
C LYS A 111 -23.27 10.45 -55.77
N THR A 112 -22.44 9.40 -55.87
CA THR A 112 -22.50 8.38 -56.94
C THR A 112 -22.04 7.04 -56.35
N GLU A 113 -22.69 5.94 -56.75
CA GLU A 113 -22.40 4.58 -56.25
C GLU A 113 -21.63 3.78 -57.31
N SER A 114 -20.64 2.98 -56.89
CA SER A 114 -20.12 1.87 -57.70
C SER A 114 -19.38 0.81 -56.87
N SER A 115 -20.06 -0.31 -56.65
CA SER A 115 -19.57 -1.71 -56.63
C SER A 115 -18.24 -2.12 -55.95
N SER A 116 -18.35 -3.21 -55.18
CA SER A 116 -17.38 -4.33 -55.03
C SER A 116 -15.98 -4.09 -54.44
N SER A 117 -15.85 -4.49 -53.17
CA SER A 117 -14.68 -5.17 -52.58
C SER A 117 -15.23 -6.27 -51.65
N GLU A 118 -14.85 -7.54 -51.82
CA GLU A 118 -13.57 -8.18 -51.46
C GLU A 118 -13.33 -8.22 -49.93
N LYS A 119 -13.28 -9.44 -49.40
CA LYS A 119 -13.28 -9.74 -47.95
C LYS A 119 -11.85 -9.77 -47.41
N LEU A 120 -11.39 -8.66 -46.86
CA LEU A 120 -10.10 -8.57 -46.17
C LEU A 120 -10.26 -8.70 -44.65
N SER A 121 -9.38 -9.47 -44.04
CA SER A 121 -9.27 -9.65 -42.59
C SER A 121 -8.40 -8.54 -42.00
N GLU A 122 -8.98 -7.67 -41.19
CA GLU A 122 -8.22 -6.67 -40.43
C GLU A 122 -7.46 -7.33 -39.28
N ALA A 123 -6.26 -7.80 -39.58
CA ALA A 123 -5.22 -8.00 -38.57
C ALA A 123 -4.72 -6.61 -38.16
N SER A 124 -5.38 -6.00 -37.17
CA SER A 124 -5.06 -4.66 -36.65
C SER A 124 -3.71 -4.65 -35.93
N SER A 125 -2.64 -4.61 -36.70
CA SER A 125 -1.27 -4.34 -36.23
C SER A 125 -1.20 -2.90 -35.72
N SER A 126 -1.55 -2.69 -34.45
CA SER A 126 -1.33 -1.44 -33.75
C SER A 126 0.16 -1.25 -33.51
N SER A 127 0.85 -0.74 -34.53
CA SER A 127 2.23 -0.25 -34.46
C SER A 127 2.28 1.03 -33.62
N ALA A 128 2.06 0.88 -32.31
CA ALA A 128 2.40 1.90 -31.34
C ALA A 128 3.92 2.13 -31.42
N ASP A 129 4.34 3.39 -31.54
CA ASP A 129 5.75 3.76 -31.57
C ASP A 129 6.45 3.16 -30.35
N LYS A 130 7.48 2.34 -30.59
CA LYS A 130 8.24 1.71 -29.51
C LYS A 130 8.95 2.80 -28.72
N VAL A 131 8.44 3.07 -27.52
CA VAL A 131 9.02 4.02 -26.56
C VAL A 131 10.49 3.65 -26.37
N ASP A 132 11.40 4.56 -26.72
CA ASP A 132 12.82 4.37 -26.49
C ASP A 132 13.14 4.55 -25.00
N CYS A 133 13.01 3.46 -24.25
CA CYS A 133 13.31 3.42 -22.83
C CYS A 133 14.80 3.60 -22.50
N SER A 134 15.71 3.46 -23.48
CA SER A 134 17.15 3.47 -23.20
C SER A 134 17.60 4.82 -22.63
N THR A 135 17.27 5.91 -23.33
CA THR A 135 17.62 7.28 -22.95
C THR A 135 17.04 7.69 -21.59
N PHE A 136 15.77 7.36 -21.31
CA PHE A 136 15.12 7.67 -20.02
C PHE A 136 15.77 6.93 -18.84
N LEU A 137 16.13 5.66 -19.03
CA LEU A 137 16.71 4.81 -17.98
C LEU A 137 18.22 5.06 -17.78
N GLU A 138 18.96 5.43 -18.83
CA GLU A 138 20.34 5.90 -18.69
C GLU A 138 20.44 7.16 -17.84
N LEU A 139 19.50 8.11 -17.99
CA LEU A 139 19.44 9.32 -17.16
C LEU A 139 19.12 9.01 -15.69
N GLU A 140 18.18 8.10 -15.42
CA GLU A 140 17.85 7.65 -14.05
C GLU A 140 19.07 6.99 -13.37
N LYS A 141 19.77 6.10 -14.10
CA LYS A 141 21.00 5.44 -13.63
C LYS A 141 22.15 6.44 -13.38
N LYS A 142 22.43 7.31 -14.35
CA LYS A 142 23.56 8.27 -14.32
C LYS A 142 23.52 9.21 -13.12
N HIS A 143 22.33 9.51 -12.61
CA HIS A 143 22.12 10.46 -11.51
C HIS A 143 21.69 9.80 -10.19
N ASP A 144 21.54 8.48 -10.14
CA ASP A 144 20.85 7.71 -9.08
C ASP A 144 19.61 8.42 -8.54
N LYS A 145 18.73 8.85 -9.46
CA LYS A 145 17.54 9.65 -9.16
C LYS A 145 16.38 9.21 -10.03
N TRP A 146 15.28 8.83 -9.37
CA TRP A 146 14.03 8.50 -10.04
C TRP A 146 13.60 9.61 -11.00
N ASN A 147 13.36 9.22 -12.25
CA ASN A 147 12.93 10.12 -13.30
C ASN A 147 11.41 9.96 -13.54
N TRP A 148 10.64 10.98 -13.12
CA TRP A 148 9.18 11.02 -13.28
C TRP A 148 8.69 11.06 -14.73
N TYR A 149 9.58 11.31 -15.70
CA TYR A 149 9.27 11.28 -17.12
C TYR A 149 9.51 9.92 -17.77
N VAL A 150 10.01 8.91 -17.04
CA VAL A 150 10.09 7.52 -17.53
C VAL A 150 8.65 6.98 -17.70
N PRO A 151 8.21 6.63 -18.91
CA PRO A 151 6.88 6.06 -19.14
C PRO A 151 6.70 4.72 -18.41
N LYS A 152 5.47 4.35 -18.04
CA LYS A 152 5.22 3.08 -17.32
C LYS A 152 5.63 1.86 -18.15
N GLU A 153 5.58 2.00 -19.47
CA GLU A 153 6.04 1.01 -20.46
C GLU A 153 7.51 0.61 -20.23
N CYS A 154 8.33 1.54 -19.72
CA CYS A 154 9.75 1.35 -19.41
C CYS A 154 10.01 0.81 -17.99
N ARG A 155 8.94 0.43 -17.25
CA ARG A 155 9.02 -0.22 -15.93
C ARG A 155 8.78 -1.72 -15.99
N PHE A 156 8.27 -2.24 -17.10
CA PHE A 156 8.04 -3.66 -17.35
C PHE A 156 9.31 -4.36 -17.86
N ASN A 157 9.50 -5.64 -17.50
CA ASN A 157 10.51 -6.51 -18.11
C ASN A 157 10.22 -6.72 -19.61
N PRO A 158 11.11 -6.35 -20.55
CA PRO A 158 10.86 -6.43 -22.00
C PRO A 158 10.82 -7.86 -22.56
N ASP A 159 11.31 -8.86 -21.82
CA ASP A 159 11.35 -10.27 -22.25
C ASP A 159 10.04 -11.03 -21.92
N ILE A 160 9.05 -10.37 -21.33
CA ILE A 160 7.76 -10.95 -20.93
C ILE A 160 6.65 -10.54 -21.91
N ASP A 161 5.84 -11.51 -22.34
CA ASP A 161 4.60 -11.26 -23.08
C ASP A 161 3.46 -10.88 -22.11
N TYR A 162 3.02 -9.62 -22.15
CA TYR A 162 1.97 -9.10 -21.27
C TYR A 162 0.61 -9.07 -21.97
N GLY A 163 -0.36 -9.68 -21.32
CA GLY A 163 -1.77 -9.37 -21.55
C GLY A 163 -2.10 -7.92 -21.20
N SER A 164 -3.36 -7.56 -21.41
CA SER A 164 -3.91 -6.28 -20.98
C SER A 164 -5.37 -6.42 -20.57
N MET A 165 -5.87 -5.44 -19.83
CA MET A 165 -7.27 -5.23 -19.53
C MET A 165 -7.57 -3.72 -19.54
N THR A 166 -8.81 -3.35 -19.87
CA THR A 166 -9.29 -1.96 -19.82
C THR A 166 -10.28 -1.82 -18.68
N ASP A 167 -10.07 -0.87 -17.78
CA ASP A 167 -11.03 -0.56 -16.72
C ASP A 167 -12.18 0.25 -17.33
N SER A 168 -13.39 -0.31 -17.28
CA SER A 168 -14.59 0.29 -17.88
C SER A 168 -15.04 1.59 -17.17
N ARG A 169 -14.49 1.88 -15.99
CA ARG A 169 -14.89 3.00 -15.13
C ARG A 169 -14.16 4.31 -15.48
N ASP A 170 -12.91 4.23 -15.96
CA ASP A 170 -12.07 5.38 -16.31
C ASP A 170 -11.33 5.25 -17.65
N GLY A 171 -11.41 4.10 -18.32
CA GLY A 171 -10.77 3.82 -19.61
C GLY A 171 -9.28 3.47 -19.52
N GLN A 172 -8.70 3.35 -18.32
CA GLN A 172 -7.28 3.02 -18.15
C GLN A 172 -6.99 1.60 -18.64
N VAL A 173 -5.95 1.46 -19.46
CA VAL A 173 -5.44 0.15 -19.90
C VAL A 173 -4.29 -0.25 -18.99
N TYR A 174 -4.46 -1.37 -18.30
CA TYR A 174 -3.47 -1.97 -17.40
C TYR A 174 -2.85 -3.22 -18.01
N ARG A 175 -1.53 -3.38 -17.90
CA ARG A 175 -0.84 -4.64 -18.26
C ARG A 175 -1.14 -5.74 -17.27
N THR A 176 -1.23 -6.97 -17.77
CA THR A 176 -1.52 -8.17 -17.00
C THR A 176 -0.55 -9.29 -17.34
N VAL A 177 -0.27 -10.16 -16.37
CA VAL A 177 0.65 -11.28 -16.53
C VAL A 177 0.08 -12.53 -15.84
N LYS A 178 0.36 -13.71 -16.39
CA LYS A 178 -0.02 -14.99 -15.78
C LYS A 178 1.17 -15.58 -15.04
N ILE A 179 1.03 -15.75 -13.72
CA ILE A 179 2.05 -16.34 -12.85
C ILE A 179 1.46 -17.61 -12.23
N GLY A 180 1.93 -18.77 -12.71
CA GLY A 180 1.38 -20.08 -12.34
C GLY A 180 -0.09 -20.21 -12.77
N SER A 181 -0.97 -20.41 -11.79
CA SER A 181 -2.43 -20.50 -12.00
C SER A 181 -3.14 -19.14 -12.03
N GLN A 182 -2.50 -18.07 -11.52
CA GLN A 182 -3.12 -16.76 -11.30
C GLN A 182 -2.83 -15.80 -12.44
N VAL A 183 -3.74 -14.83 -12.66
CA VAL A 183 -3.50 -13.68 -13.53
C VAL A 183 -3.49 -12.42 -12.66
N TRP A 184 -2.42 -11.65 -12.74
CA TRP A 184 -2.18 -10.45 -11.94
C TRP A 184 -2.13 -9.21 -12.82
N MET A 185 -2.48 -8.05 -12.27
CA MET A 185 -2.01 -6.77 -12.82
C MET A 185 -0.48 -6.69 -12.66
N ALA A 186 0.24 -6.36 -13.73
CA ALA A 186 1.68 -6.13 -13.71
C ALA A 186 2.04 -4.70 -13.22
N GLU A 187 1.07 -3.80 -13.20
CA GLU A 187 1.22 -2.42 -12.73
C GLU A 187 0.33 -2.14 -11.51
N ASN A 188 0.45 -0.95 -10.94
CA ASN A 188 -0.34 -0.52 -9.80
C ASN A 188 -1.63 0.14 -10.27
N LEU A 189 -2.76 -0.19 -9.64
CA LEU A 189 -4.06 0.39 -9.98
C LEU A 189 -4.01 1.93 -9.89
N ASN A 190 -4.54 2.61 -10.90
CA ASN A 190 -4.49 4.06 -11.06
C ASN A 190 -5.90 4.71 -11.08
N TYR A 191 -6.91 3.99 -10.59
CA TYR A 191 -8.30 4.42 -10.53
C TYR A 191 -8.48 5.54 -9.48
N ALA A 192 -9.11 6.65 -9.88
CA ALA A 192 -9.23 7.84 -9.05
C ALA A 192 -10.39 7.77 -8.04
N TYR A 193 -10.21 7.03 -6.95
CA TYR A 193 -11.17 7.01 -5.84
C TYR A 193 -11.25 8.38 -5.16
N THR A 194 -12.27 9.16 -5.53
CA THR A 194 -12.46 10.59 -5.26
C THR A 194 -13.83 10.85 -4.62
N GLY A 195 -14.04 12.04 -4.04
CA GLY A 195 -15.29 12.41 -3.34
C GLY A 195 -15.42 11.82 -1.92
N VAL A 196 -14.72 10.72 -1.64
CA VAL A 196 -14.60 10.12 -0.30
C VAL A 196 -13.50 10.85 0.48
N LYS A 197 -13.91 11.87 1.23
CA LYS A 197 -13.01 12.70 2.06
C LYS A 197 -12.26 11.86 3.09
N PHE A 198 -10.95 12.07 3.17
CA PHE A 198 -10.12 11.58 4.26
C PHE A 198 -9.90 12.70 5.28
N ASN A 199 -10.22 12.45 6.55
CA ASN A 199 -9.92 13.36 7.65
C ASN A 199 -9.12 12.60 8.72
N TYR A 200 -8.01 13.18 9.14
CA TYR A 200 -7.19 12.70 10.24
C TYR A 200 -6.94 13.85 11.22
N ARG A 201 -7.16 13.57 12.50
CA ARG A 201 -6.81 14.46 13.60
C ARG A 201 -5.79 13.76 14.48
N ASP A 202 -4.71 14.45 14.79
CA ASP A 202 -3.78 14.04 15.84
C ASP A 202 -4.22 14.69 17.15
N ASP A 203 -4.66 13.89 18.12
CA ASP A 203 -5.10 14.41 19.43
C ASP A 203 -3.96 15.07 20.23
N ASN A 204 -2.71 14.98 19.77
CA ASN A 204 -1.53 15.60 20.36
C ASN A 204 -1.04 16.86 19.61
N SER A 205 -1.72 17.32 18.56
CA SER A 205 -1.35 18.56 17.86
C SER A 205 -2.52 19.34 17.28
N ASP A 206 -2.37 20.66 17.15
CA ASP A 206 -3.37 21.55 16.54
C ASP A 206 -3.46 21.42 15.00
N LYS A 207 -3.02 20.29 14.43
CA LYS A 207 -2.91 20.05 12.99
C LYS A 207 -3.88 18.96 12.52
N ASP A 208 -5.12 19.35 12.30
CA ASP A 208 -6.05 18.55 11.50
C ASP A 208 -5.53 18.42 10.05
N TYR A 209 -5.48 17.19 9.54
CA TYR A 209 -5.25 16.90 8.13
C TYR A 209 -6.57 16.51 7.44
N SER A 210 -6.90 17.18 6.34
CA SER A 210 -8.07 16.86 5.52
C SER A 210 -7.72 16.80 4.04
N SER A 211 -8.34 15.86 3.33
CA SER A 211 -8.29 15.72 1.88
C SER A 211 -9.69 15.36 1.36
N ASP A 212 -9.99 15.83 0.16
CA ASP A 212 -11.17 15.50 -0.66
C ASP A 212 -11.15 14.08 -1.25
N SER A 213 -10.02 13.38 -1.11
CA SER A 213 -9.77 12.03 -1.62
C SER A 213 -9.22 11.13 -0.51
N SER A 214 -9.34 9.82 -0.72
CA SER A 214 -8.66 8.75 0.03
C SER A 214 -7.75 7.89 -0.85
N SER A 215 -7.44 8.38 -2.06
CA SER A 215 -6.39 7.89 -2.95
C SER A 215 -5.53 9.04 -3.50
N TRP A 216 -4.21 8.86 -3.59
CA TRP A 216 -3.28 9.91 -3.97
C TRP A 216 -2.18 9.42 -4.92
N CYS A 217 -1.72 10.31 -5.79
CA CYS A 217 -0.44 10.16 -6.49
C CYS A 217 0.72 10.42 -5.54
N TYR A 218 1.91 9.90 -5.84
CA TYR A 218 3.11 10.18 -5.05
C TYR A 218 3.42 11.70 -5.00
N LEU A 219 3.76 12.24 -3.82
CA LEU A 219 3.85 13.69 -3.51
C LEU A 219 2.57 14.51 -3.77
N ASN A 220 1.42 13.86 -3.97
CA ASN A 220 0.16 14.46 -4.44
C ASN A 220 0.25 15.14 -5.83
N VAL A 221 1.30 14.86 -6.63
CA VAL A 221 1.47 15.42 -7.98
C VAL A 221 0.76 14.54 -9.00
N LEU A 222 -0.22 15.09 -9.73
CA LEU A 222 -1.10 14.31 -10.62
C LEU A 222 -0.35 13.50 -11.68
N GLY A 223 0.71 14.05 -12.28
CA GLY A 223 1.52 13.36 -13.30
C GLY A 223 2.20 12.09 -12.79
N ASN A 224 2.60 12.05 -11.50
CA ASN A 224 3.32 10.91 -10.92
C ASN A 224 2.50 9.61 -11.00
N CYS A 225 1.17 9.72 -10.86
CA CYS A 225 0.24 8.59 -11.00
C CYS A 225 0.43 7.79 -12.31
N ALA A 226 0.79 8.45 -13.42
CA ALA A 226 0.92 7.79 -14.72
C ALA A 226 2.03 6.73 -14.75
N GLY A 227 3.12 6.94 -14.00
CA GLY A 227 4.25 6.01 -13.91
C GLY A 227 4.18 5.04 -12.72
N THR A 228 3.43 5.35 -11.66
CA THR A 228 3.45 4.61 -10.38
C THR A 228 2.12 4.03 -9.91
N GLY A 229 1.00 4.37 -10.59
CA GLY A 229 -0.34 4.20 -10.04
C GLY A 229 -0.58 5.04 -8.78
N ARG A 230 -1.63 4.69 -8.04
CA ARG A 230 -2.08 5.39 -6.82
C ARG A 230 -1.75 4.63 -5.54
N LEU A 231 -1.66 5.41 -4.45
CA LEU A 231 -1.69 4.92 -3.07
C LEU A 231 -3.10 5.13 -2.49
N TYR A 232 -3.70 4.08 -1.94
CA TYR A 232 -5.07 4.05 -1.40
C TYR A 232 -5.03 3.73 0.09
N THR A 233 -5.88 4.35 0.91
CA THR A 233 -6.11 3.83 2.28
C THR A 233 -6.73 2.43 2.21
N TRP A 234 -6.61 1.60 3.26
CA TRP A 234 -7.24 0.27 3.21
C TRP A 234 -8.77 0.37 3.06
N ALA A 235 -9.39 1.39 3.67
CA ALA A 235 -10.82 1.68 3.52
C ALA A 235 -11.20 2.03 2.06
N ALA A 236 -10.35 2.78 1.35
CA ALA A 236 -10.52 3.00 -0.09
C ALA A 236 -10.28 1.73 -0.91
N ALA A 237 -9.28 0.93 -0.56
CA ALA A 237 -8.93 -0.31 -1.26
C ALA A 237 -10.07 -1.34 -1.23
N ILE A 238 -10.76 -1.51 -0.09
CA ILE A 238 -11.91 -2.42 0.03
C ILE A 238 -13.24 -1.83 -0.48
N ASP A 239 -13.24 -0.59 -0.98
CA ASP A 239 -14.45 0.21 -1.24
C ASP A 239 -15.43 0.18 -0.05
N SER A 240 -14.97 0.69 1.10
CA SER A 240 -15.77 0.69 2.32
C SER A 240 -17.04 1.54 2.24
N VAL A 241 -17.14 2.43 1.24
CA VAL A 241 -18.34 3.24 1.01
C VAL A 241 -19.40 2.41 0.28
N LYS A 242 -19.04 1.61 -0.74
CA LYS A 242 -19.95 0.62 -1.32
C LYS A 242 -20.41 -0.39 -0.27
N LEU A 243 -19.49 -0.93 0.54
CA LEU A 243 -19.81 -1.88 1.61
C LEU A 243 -20.78 -1.31 2.65
N ALA A 244 -20.61 -0.05 3.08
CA ALA A 244 -21.49 0.59 4.06
C ALA A 244 -22.87 1.00 3.50
N ASN A 245 -23.03 1.07 2.17
CA ASN A 245 -24.28 1.40 1.50
C ASN A 245 -24.95 0.18 0.83
N ASP A 246 -24.49 -1.04 1.11
CA ASP A 246 -25.16 -2.26 0.65
C ASP A 246 -26.58 -2.35 1.24
N ALA A 247 -27.55 -2.71 0.39
CA ALA A 247 -28.96 -2.69 0.75
C ALA A 247 -29.44 -3.95 1.50
N GLU A 248 -28.68 -5.05 1.44
CA GLU A 248 -29.03 -6.33 2.05
C GLU A 248 -28.18 -6.62 3.30
N ASN A 249 -26.88 -6.29 3.23
CA ASN A 249 -25.91 -6.53 4.31
C ASN A 249 -24.87 -5.38 4.40
N PRO A 250 -25.24 -4.19 4.91
CA PRO A 250 -24.33 -3.06 5.05
C PRO A 250 -23.23 -3.33 6.08
N LEU A 251 -21.97 -3.13 5.68
CA LEU A 251 -20.78 -3.37 6.50
C LEU A 251 -19.98 -2.08 6.77
N ASP A 252 -19.97 -1.65 8.02
CA ASP A 252 -19.12 -0.56 8.54
C ASP A 252 -17.66 -1.03 8.68
N CYS A 253 -16.91 -0.97 7.58
CA CYS A 253 -15.52 -1.39 7.48
C CYS A 253 -14.55 -0.19 7.38
N GLY A 254 -13.35 -0.32 7.94
CA GLY A 254 -12.30 0.71 7.86
C GLY A 254 -11.37 0.76 9.06
N TYR A 255 -10.70 1.90 9.24
CA TYR A 255 -9.92 2.24 10.43
C TYR A 255 -10.84 2.42 11.65
N GLY A 256 -10.43 1.95 12.83
CA GLY A 256 -11.29 1.90 14.03
C GLY A 256 -12.46 0.92 13.96
N LYS A 257 -12.55 0.09 12.90
CA LYS A 257 -13.70 -0.79 12.62
C LYS A 257 -13.28 -2.25 12.43
N ASN A 258 -14.06 -3.15 13.01
CA ASN A 258 -13.97 -4.58 12.76
C ASN A 258 -15.25 -5.04 12.05
N CYS A 259 -15.11 -5.77 10.94
CA CYS A 259 -16.21 -6.21 10.11
C CYS A 259 -15.88 -7.58 9.46
N SER A 260 -16.90 -8.40 9.24
CA SER A 260 -16.74 -9.70 8.58
C SER A 260 -16.80 -9.53 7.07
N LEU A 261 -15.65 -9.29 6.44
CA LEU A 261 -15.53 -9.25 4.99
C LEU A 261 -15.78 -10.64 4.36
N PRO A 262 -16.29 -10.71 3.11
CA PRO A 262 -16.35 -11.95 2.35
C PRO A 262 -14.93 -12.48 2.05
N ALA A 263 -14.83 -13.78 1.77
CA ALA A 263 -13.54 -14.47 1.54
C ALA A 263 -12.73 -13.91 0.34
N ARG A 264 -13.39 -13.21 -0.59
CA ARG A 264 -12.79 -12.43 -1.67
C ARG A 264 -13.48 -11.06 -1.70
N VAL A 265 -12.69 -9.99 -1.80
CA VAL A 265 -13.18 -8.60 -1.83
C VAL A 265 -12.78 -7.97 -3.15
N GLN A 266 -13.76 -7.66 -4.02
CA GLN A 266 -13.52 -6.83 -5.22
C GLN A 266 -12.90 -5.49 -4.79
N GLY A 267 -13.59 -4.80 -3.89
CA GLY A 267 -13.22 -3.47 -3.43
C GLY A 267 -13.04 -2.51 -4.61
N ILE A 268 -11.90 -1.83 -4.64
CA ILE A 268 -11.56 -0.85 -5.66
C ILE A 268 -11.15 -1.45 -7.02
N CYS A 269 -10.95 -2.77 -7.10
CA CYS A 269 -10.57 -3.43 -8.35
C CYS A 269 -11.70 -3.39 -9.42
N PRO A 270 -11.36 -3.50 -10.72
CA PRO A 270 -12.34 -3.62 -11.80
C PRO A 270 -13.29 -4.82 -11.61
N GLU A 271 -14.35 -4.89 -12.41
CA GLU A 271 -15.24 -6.07 -12.43
C GLU A 271 -14.48 -7.31 -12.97
N GLY A 272 -14.64 -8.47 -12.32
CA GLY A 272 -13.85 -9.67 -12.60
C GLY A 272 -12.42 -9.64 -12.05
N TRP A 273 -12.12 -8.72 -11.13
CA TRP A 273 -10.83 -8.57 -10.45
C TRP A 273 -11.04 -8.24 -8.96
N HIS A 274 -10.09 -8.63 -8.11
CA HIS A 274 -10.19 -8.47 -6.66
C HIS A 274 -8.88 -8.06 -5.98
N LEU A 275 -9.00 -7.53 -4.76
CA LEU A 275 -7.87 -7.39 -3.85
C LEU A 275 -7.32 -8.78 -3.52
N PRO A 276 -6.00 -9.02 -3.67
CA PRO A 276 -5.44 -10.34 -3.41
C PRO A 276 -5.68 -10.80 -1.97
N THR A 277 -6.01 -12.06 -1.78
CA THR A 277 -6.07 -12.69 -0.45
C THR A 277 -4.68 -13.12 0.02
N ALA A 278 -4.53 -13.36 1.32
CA ALA A 278 -3.31 -13.91 1.91
C ALA A 278 -2.91 -15.27 1.30
N ALA A 279 -3.88 -16.08 0.88
CA ALA A 279 -3.66 -17.36 0.21
C ALA A 279 -3.20 -17.19 -1.24
N GLU A 280 -3.68 -16.16 -1.94
CA GLU A 280 -3.24 -15.86 -3.31
C GLU A 280 -1.82 -15.29 -3.32
N TRP A 281 -1.46 -14.43 -2.35
CA TRP A 281 -0.08 -14.01 -2.11
C TRP A 281 0.85 -15.20 -1.81
N ASP A 282 0.47 -16.08 -0.89
CA ASP A 282 1.30 -17.24 -0.52
C ASP A 282 1.47 -18.23 -1.70
N THR A 283 0.47 -18.32 -2.58
CA THR A 283 0.52 -19.07 -3.85
C THR A 283 1.47 -18.43 -4.87
N LEU A 284 1.44 -17.10 -5.03
CA LEU A 284 2.39 -16.36 -5.86
C LEU A 284 3.83 -16.62 -5.39
N PHE A 285 4.10 -16.44 -4.10
CA PHE A 285 5.44 -16.67 -3.54
C PHE A 285 5.93 -18.10 -3.74
N THR A 286 5.05 -19.09 -3.55
CA THR A 286 5.38 -20.51 -3.80
C THR A 286 5.70 -20.76 -5.28
N THR A 287 4.97 -20.11 -6.19
CA THR A 287 5.18 -20.24 -7.64
C THR A 287 6.55 -19.69 -8.07
N VAL A 288 7.02 -18.60 -7.44
CA VAL A 288 8.32 -17.96 -7.77
C VAL A 288 9.50 -18.46 -6.92
N GLY A 289 9.41 -19.67 -6.36
CA GLY A 289 10.52 -20.34 -5.65
C GLY A 289 10.53 -20.19 -4.12
N GLY A 290 9.58 -19.46 -3.54
CA GLY A 290 9.39 -19.31 -2.10
C GLY A 290 9.64 -17.89 -1.59
N LYS A 291 9.14 -17.59 -0.39
CA LYS A 291 9.18 -16.24 0.22
C LYS A 291 10.59 -15.67 0.35
N SER A 292 11.63 -16.50 0.48
CA SER A 292 13.02 -16.08 0.66
C SER A 292 13.70 -15.51 -0.58
N THR A 293 13.16 -15.76 -1.78
CA THR A 293 13.70 -15.25 -3.06
C THR A 293 12.67 -14.43 -3.85
N ALA A 294 11.38 -14.58 -3.52
CA ALA A 294 10.27 -13.90 -4.18
C ALA A 294 10.43 -12.36 -4.20
N GLY A 295 11.12 -11.76 -3.23
CA GLY A 295 11.44 -10.33 -3.25
C GLY A 295 12.29 -9.96 -4.46
N ASN A 296 13.40 -10.65 -4.71
CA ASN A 296 14.23 -10.31 -5.88
C ASN A 296 13.53 -10.59 -7.21
N ILE A 297 12.77 -11.68 -7.26
CA ILE A 297 12.12 -12.16 -8.48
C ILE A 297 10.90 -11.31 -8.88
N LEU A 298 10.23 -10.65 -7.93
CA LEU A 298 9.02 -9.84 -8.16
C LEU A 298 9.28 -8.31 -8.25
N LYS A 299 10.40 -7.82 -7.71
CA LYS A 299 10.84 -6.41 -7.87
C LYS A 299 11.07 -6.08 -9.35
N SER A 300 10.68 -4.88 -9.79
CA SER A 300 10.99 -4.37 -11.12
C SER A 300 12.49 -4.24 -11.40
N GLN A 301 12.89 -4.38 -12.67
CA GLN A 301 14.28 -4.19 -13.15
C GLN A 301 14.77 -2.72 -13.07
N THR A 302 13.89 -1.77 -12.75
CA THR A 302 14.21 -0.33 -12.66
C THR A 302 13.51 0.33 -11.46
N GLY A 303 13.97 1.53 -11.08
CA GLY A 303 13.35 2.40 -10.07
C GLY A 303 13.86 2.24 -8.64
N TRP A 304 14.38 1.08 -8.25
CA TRP A 304 14.88 0.82 -6.89
C TRP A 304 16.16 1.63 -6.61
N CYS A 305 16.39 1.98 -5.35
CA CYS A 305 17.58 2.72 -4.92
C CYS A 305 18.83 1.82 -4.88
N CYS A 306 20.01 2.41 -4.92
CA CYS A 306 21.24 1.76 -4.44
C CYS A 306 21.51 0.36 -5.04
N ASP A 307 21.28 0.22 -6.35
CA ASP A 307 21.40 -1.01 -7.16
C ASP A 307 20.51 -2.20 -6.72
N ALA A 308 19.41 -1.94 -6.00
CA ALA A 308 18.53 -2.95 -5.42
C ALA A 308 17.39 -3.49 -6.32
N ASN A 309 17.47 -3.24 -7.63
CA ASN A 309 16.46 -3.68 -8.61
C ASN A 309 16.31 -5.22 -8.61
N GLY A 310 15.14 -5.71 -9.03
CA GLY A 310 14.87 -7.13 -9.16
C GLY A 310 15.12 -7.70 -10.54
N ASP A 311 14.98 -9.01 -10.65
CA ASP A 311 15.05 -9.76 -11.91
C ASP A 311 13.79 -9.54 -12.78
N ASP A 312 12.67 -9.29 -12.11
CA ASP A 312 11.30 -9.28 -12.67
C ASP A 312 11.00 -10.47 -13.58
N ALA A 313 11.49 -11.67 -13.21
CA ALA A 313 11.53 -12.84 -14.08
C ALA A 313 10.15 -13.44 -14.44
N TYR A 314 9.08 -12.91 -13.84
CA TYR A 314 7.69 -13.27 -14.13
C TYR A 314 6.83 -12.06 -14.53
N GLY A 315 7.44 -10.90 -14.84
CA GLY A 315 6.73 -9.68 -15.25
C GLY A 315 5.73 -9.15 -14.21
N PHE A 316 6.05 -9.31 -12.92
CA PHE A 316 5.22 -8.73 -11.87
C PHE A 316 5.47 -7.24 -11.74
N SER A 317 6.68 -6.74 -12.01
CA SER A 317 7.06 -5.32 -12.03
C SER A 317 6.63 -4.55 -10.77
N ALA A 318 6.99 -5.05 -9.58
CA ALA A 318 6.73 -4.32 -8.33
C ALA A 318 7.60 -3.06 -8.24
N LEU A 319 6.93 -1.89 -8.26
CA LEU A 319 7.58 -0.58 -8.19
C LEU A 319 7.73 -0.08 -6.74
N PRO A 320 8.88 0.51 -6.38
CA PRO A 320 9.20 0.94 -5.02
C PRO A 320 8.61 2.32 -4.68
N VAL A 321 7.29 2.39 -4.66
CA VAL A 321 6.55 3.65 -4.53
C VAL A 321 6.38 4.12 -3.08
N GLY A 322 6.92 3.36 -2.11
CA GLY A 322 6.83 3.67 -0.69
C GLY A 322 5.40 3.65 -0.17
N PHE A 323 5.11 4.54 0.79
CA PHE A 323 3.76 4.76 1.30
C PHE A 323 3.45 6.23 1.56
N ARG A 324 2.19 6.52 1.89
CA ARG A 324 1.74 7.82 2.40
C ARG A 324 1.14 7.67 3.79
N HIS A 325 1.53 8.52 4.72
CA HIS A 325 0.97 8.56 6.08
C HIS A 325 -0.37 9.31 6.11
N GLN A 326 -1.16 9.10 7.18
CA GLN A 326 -2.43 9.79 7.41
C GLN A 326 -2.30 11.31 7.48
N SER A 327 -1.20 11.84 8.02
CA SER A 327 -0.89 13.29 8.02
C SER A 327 -0.33 13.83 6.70
N GLY A 328 -0.29 13.02 5.64
CA GLY A 328 -0.01 13.48 4.27
C GLY A 328 1.44 13.47 3.80
N TYR A 329 2.41 13.12 4.65
CA TYR A 329 3.78 12.88 4.22
C TYR A 329 3.92 11.53 3.49
N PHE A 330 4.97 11.40 2.68
CA PHE A 330 5.31 10.18 1.95
C PHE A 330 6.67 9.66 2.41
N ASP A 331 6.86 8.34 2.40
CA ASP A 331 8.03 7.68 3.00
C ASP A 331 8.44 6.39 2.25
N HIS A 332 9.66 5.90 2.47
CA HIS A 332 10.26 4.69 1.87
C HIS A 332 10.21 4.60 0.32
N PHE A 333 10.19 5.75 -0.36
CA PHE A 333 10.23 5.81 -1.83
C PHE A 333 11.60 5.38 -2.39
N ARG A 334 11.59 4.61 -3.49
CA ARG A 334 12.71 3.82 -4.05
C ARG A 334 13.23 2.68 -3.16
N ASP A 335 12.72 2.56 -1.94
CA ASP A 335 13.24 1.67 -0.89
C ASP A 335 12.28 0.53 -0.54
N HIS A 336 10.97 0.75 -0.60
CA HIS A 336 9.94 -0.28 -0.39
C HIS A 336 8.83 -0.21 -1.45
N ALA A 337 8.23 -1.38 -1.74
CA ALA A 337 6.94 -1.49 -2.43
C ALA A 337 5.92 -2.11 -1.46
N TYR A 338 4.80 -1.43 -1.21
CA TYR A 338 3.73 -1.92 -0.31
C TYR A 338 2.42 -2.12 -1.07
N PHE A 339 1.73 -3.23 -0.79
CA PHE A 339 0.47 -3.60 -1.41
C PHE A 339 -0.58 -4.01 -0.38
N TRP A 340 -1.83 -3.60 -0.56
CA TRP A 340 -2.93 -4.09 0.27
C TRP A 340 -3.37 -5.51 -0.07
N SER A 341 -3.78 -6.24 0.97
CA SER A 341 -4.50 -7.51 0.89
C SER A 341 -6.00 -7.26 1.16
N GLY A 342 -6.88 -8.09 0.62
CA GLY A 342 -8.32 -8.03 0.92
C GLY A 342 -8.65 -8.43 2.36
N ASP A 343 -7.74 -9.13 3.03
CA ASP A 343 -7.91 -9.72 4.36
C ASP A 343 -7.89 -8.66 5.47
N ALA A 344 -8.93 -8.63 6.31
CA ALA A 344 -8.86 -8.00 7.62
C ALA A 344 -7.94 -8.80 8.57
N THR A 345 -7.38 -8.14 9.59
CA THR A 345 -6.66 -8.86 10.67
C THR A 345 -7.48 -8.91 11.96
N LEU A 346 -7.05 -9.74 12.91
CA LEU A 346 -7.62 -9.80 14.27
C LEU A 346 -7.46 -8.49 15.06
N LEU A 347 -6.61 -7.56 14.60
CA LEU A 347 -6.41 -6.26 15.22
C LEU A 347 -7.23 -5.20 14.47
N VAL A 348 -8.15 -4.54 15.18
CA VAL A 348 -9.12 -3.58 14.62
C VAL A 348 -8.47 -2.47 13.78
N GLU A 349 -7.27 -2.01 14.12
CA GLU A 349 -6.56 -0.96 13.38
C GLU A 349 -5.73 -1.45 12.18
N LYS A 350 -5.65 -2.77 11.94
CA LYS A 350 -4.73 -3.37 10.97
C LYS A 350 -5.40 -4.25 9.92
N ALA A 351 -4.85 -4.19 8.72
CA ALA A 351 -5.22 -5.01 7.57
C ALA A 351 -4.02 -5.80 7.04
N GLY A 352 -4.28 -6.86 6.28
CA GLY A 352 -3.24 -7.61 5.61
C GLY A 352 -2.54 -6.76 4.56
N SER A 353 -1.21 -6.82 4.52
CA SER A 353 -0.38 -6.14 3.53
C SER A 353 0.80 -7.01 3.10
N MET A 354 1.23 -6.85 1.85
CA MET A 354 2.46 -7.41 1.29
C MET A 354 3.49 -6.30 1.14
N SER A 355 4.78 -6.59 1.39
CA SER A 355 5.86 -5.64 1.11
C SER A 355 7.14 -6.29 0.61
N LEU A 356 7.78 -5.65 -0.38
CA LEU A 356 9.13 -5.95 -0.87
C LEU A 356 10.08 -4.79 -0.51
N ILE A 357 11.35 -5.10 -0.24
CA ILE A 357 12.33 -4.17 0.34
C ILE A 357 13.60 -4.11 -0.52
N ALA A 358 14.22 -2.94 -0.63
CA ALA A 358 15.52 -2.75 -1.28
C ALA A 358 16.62 -3.56 -0.56
N LYS A 359 17.45 -4.26 -1.35
CA LYS A 359 18.54 -5.13 -0.89
C LYS A 359 18.10 -6.35 -0.07
N ASP A 360 16.80 -6.59 0.04
CA ASP A 360 16.25 -7.84 0.53
C ASP A 360 15.78 -8.71 -0.66
N GLU A 361 15.84 -10.02 -0.45
CA GLU A 361 15.31 -11.06 -1.34
C GLU A 361 13.96 -11.60 -0.83
N TYR A 362 13.58 -11.27 0.41
CA TYR A 362 12.38 -11.78 1.07
C TYR A 362 11.11 -11.00 0.69
N ALA A 363 10.01 -11.71 0.44
CA ALA A 363 8.68 -11.15 0.25
C ALA A 363 7.85 -11.25 1.54
N TYR A 364 7.62 -10.11 2.18
CA TYR A 364 6.95 -10.04 3.48
C TYR A 364 5.43 -9.98 3.34
N ARG A 365 4.71 -10.67 4.24
CA ARG A 365 3.27 -10.53 4.44
C ARG A 365 2.99 -10.28 5.91
N SER A 366 2.39 -9.14 6.24
CA SER A 366 2.27 -8.62 7.61
C SER A 366 0.94 -7.88 7.83
N GLY A 367 0.67 -7.49 9.08
CA GLY A 367 -0.47 -6.63 9.43
C GLY A 367 -0.04 -5.17 9.60
N SER A 368 -0.48 -4.29 8.70
CA SER A 368 -0.17 -2.85 8.72
C SER A 368 -1.40 -1.99 9.03
N TYR A 369 -1.17 -0.76 9.50
CA TYR A 369 -2.23 0.14 9.96
C TYR A 369 -3.08 0.66 8.79
N LYS A 370 -4.41 0.53 8.91
CA LYS A 370 -5.39 0.86 7.86
C LYS A 370 -5.39 2.33 7.41
N PHE A 371 -4.77 3.22 8.18
CA PHE A 371 -4.63 4.64 7.89
C PHE A 371 -3.48 4.99 6.93
N PHE A 372 -2.53 4.08 6.69
CA PHE A 372 -1.54 4.27 5.63
C PHE A 372 -2.22 4.22 4.26
N ALA A 373 -1.58 4.79 3.24
CA ALA A 373 -1.93 4.54 1.86
C ALA A 373 -0.83 3.74 1.14
N TYR A 374 -1.21 2.59 0.58
CA TYR A 374 -0.36 1.64 -0.15
C TYR A 374 -0.91 1.41 -1.57
N SER A 375 -0.11 0.78 -2.44
CA SER A 375 -0.59 0.40 -3.77
C SER A 375 -1.68 -0.68 -3.70
N VAL A 376 -2.51 -0.70 -4.73
CA VAL A 376 -3.40 -1.82 -5.04
C VAL A 376 -2.93 -2.48 -6.33
N ARG A 377 -2.94 -3.80 -6.35
CA ARG A 377 -2.58 -4.63 -7.51
C ARG A 377 -3.51 -5.83 -7.51
N CYS A 378 -4.42 -5.88 -8.47
CA CYS A 378 -5.52 -6.82 -8.45
C CYS A 378 -5.13 -8.19 -9.04
N VAL A 379 -5.78 -9.24 -8.56
CA VAL A 379 -5.80 -10.58 -9.19
C VAL A 379 -7.09 -10.68 -10.02
N LYS A 380 -7.08 -11.39 -11.15
CA LYS A 380 -8.31 -11.71 -11.88
C LYS A 380 -9.09 -12.78 -11.11
N ASP A 381 -10.41 -12.69 -11.13
CA ASP A 381 -11.27 -13.80 -10.73
C ASP A 381 -10.98 -15.06 -11.56
N SER A 382 -10.95 -16.19 -10.84
CA SER A 382 -11.00 -17.54 -11.40
C SER A 382 -12.39 -17.85 -11.93
N GLU A 383 -12.46 -18.39 -13.15
CA GLU A 383 -13.67 -18.97 -13.77
C GLU A 383 -14.11 -20.26 -13.07
#